data_AF-A0A7S2V4I8-F1
#
_entry.id   AF-A0A7S2V4I8-F1
#
_cell.length_a   1.000
_cell.length_b   1.000
_cell.length_c   1.000
_cell.angle_alpha   90.00
_cell.angle_beta   90.00
_cell.angle_gamma   90.00
#
_symmetry.space_group_name_H-M   'P 1'
#
loop_
_entity.id
_entity.type
_entity.pdbx_description
1 polymer ?
#
loop_
_entity_poly.entity_id
_entity_poly.type
_entity_poly.pdbx_seq_one_letter_code
_entity_poly.pdbx_strand_id
1 'polypeptide(L)'
;ATDPNLKDDQGNTCVHKAAEGGHVEAMKFLLNWEERDEDRKKRDERRDRRALQDARLAGGNAVAIALENAGETPQRTADIHVRNNKGWTPLMSAAAHGQGEVIYVLYQKGSDIMAQDHQGFTAAHWAALGNHTEALKVIYQCQDLPLTPDVVSKPSNNGTTPAHTAAQHDCSEALLFLAKTAKVDLNAQDDSLDTPGHRAARNNFIELLDVLRQNEADFTIENIDDDTVEDIIQDKSAHY
;
A
#
# COMPACT_ATOMS: atom_id res chain seq x y z
N ALA A 1 19.55 5.05 -25.34
CA ALA A 1 18.68 4.05 -24.69
C ALA A 1 18.54 4.42 -23.22
N THR A 2 17.34 4.73 -22.74
CA THR A 2 17.07 4.93 -21.32
C THR A 2 16.83 3.58 -20.66
N ASP A 3 17.63 3.27 -19.65
CA ASP A 3 17.48 2.11 -18.76
C ASP A 3 16.14 2.25 -18.00
N PRO A 4 15.22 1.26 -18.04
CA PRO A 4 13.95 1.33 -17.29
C PRO A 4 14.15 1.43 -15.77
N ASN A 5 15.33 1.11 -15.26
CA ASN A 5 15.68 1.21 -13.85
C ASN A 5 16.36 2.55 -13.48
N LEU A 6 16.45 3.49 -14.41
CA LEU A 6 16.93 4.84 -14.12
C LEU A 6 16.04 5.49 -13.07
N LYS A 7 16.68 6.04 -12.04
CA LYS A 7 16.02 6.71 -10.93
C LYS A 7 15.92 8.22 -11.18
N ASP A 8 14.80 8.82 -10.81
CA ASP A 8 14.67 10.27 -10.67
C ASP A 8 15.35 10.78 -9.38
N ASP A 9 15.27 12.09 -9.12
CA ASP A 9 15.87 12.72 -7.92
C ASP A 9 15.28 12.20 -6.60
N GLN A 10 14.10 11.59 -6.62
CA GLN A 10 13.45 10.97 -5.47
C GLN A 10 13.76 9.47 -5.37
N GLY A 11 14.55 8.92 -6.29
CA GLY A 11 14.89 7.51 -6.36
C GLY A 11 13.84 6.66 -7.08
N ASN A 12 12.79 7.25 -7.64
CA ASN A 12 11.72 6.50 -8.31
C ASN A 12 12.16 6.07 -9.72
N THR A 13 11.79 4.85 -10.08
CA THR A 13 11.91 4.33 -11.45
C THR A 13 10.58 4.46 -12.20
N CYS A 14 10.55 4.11 -13.48
CA CYS A 14 9.30 4.12 -14.25
C CYS A 14 8.24 3.16 -13.68
N VAL A 15 8.65 2.08 -13.00
CA VAL A 15 7.73 1.13 -12.35
C VAL A 15 7.02 1.78 -11.16
N HIS A 16 7.71 2.62 -10.38
CA HIS A 16 7.07 3.39 -9.31
C HIS A 16 6.02 4.35 -9.88
N LYS A 17 6.34 5.03 -10.98
CA LYS A 17 5.41 5.97 -11.63
C LYS A 17 4.22 5.28 -12.28
N ALA A 18 4.43 4.13 -12.91
CA ALA A 18 3.34 3.31 -13.43
C ALA A 18 2.46 2.77 -12.29
N ALA A 19 3.04 2.44 -11.13
CA ALA A 19 2.32 2.02 -9.94
C ALA A 19 1.50 3.15 -9.31
N GLU A 20 2.11 4.31 -9.11
CA GLU A 20 1.48 5.54 -8.60
C GLU A 20 0.27 5.94 -9.45
N GLY A 21 0.42 5.94 -10.77
CA GLY A 21 -0.63 6.35 -11.72
C GLY A 21 -1.66 5.26 -12.06
N GLY A 22 -1.53 4.04 -11.53
CA GLY A 22 -2.47 2.96 -11.84
C GLY A 22 -2.39 2.45 -13.28
N HIS A 23 -1.25 2.59 -13.95
CA HIS A 23 -1.11 2.24 -15.37
C HIS A 23 -0.89 0.73 -15.55
N VAL A 24 -1.97 -0.03 -15.43
CA VAL A 24 -1.95 -1.50 -15.47
C VAL A 24 -1.26 -2.03 -16.73
N GLU A 25 -1.64 -1.54 -17.91
CA GLU A 25 -1.07 -2.04 -19.17
C GLU A 25 0.40 -1.63 -19.34
N ALA A 26 0.77 -0.43 -18.89
CA ALA A 26 2.18 -0.02 -18.86
C ALA A 26 2.99 -0.86 -17.86
N MET A 27 2.42 -1.16 -16.68
CA MET A 27 3.04 -2.04 -15.69
C MET A 27 3.23 -3.45 -16.26
N LYS A 28 2.18 -4.07 -16.83
CA LYS A 28 2.27 -5.37 -17.50
C LYS A 28 3.36 -5.37 -18.56
N PHE A 29 3.42 -4.32 -19.38
CA PHE A 29 4.46 -4.18 -20.39
C PHE A 29 5.88 -4.08 -19.80
N LEU A 30 6.08 -3.20 -18.80
CA LEU A 30 7.38 -2.99 -18.14
C LEU A 30 7.91 -4.27 -17.48
N LEU A 31 7.01 -5.13 -16.98
CA LEU A 31 7.34 -6.37 -16.29
C LEU A 31 7.42 -7.60 -17.21
N ASN A 32 7.33 -7.38 -18.52
CA ASN A 32 7.15 -8.45 -19.52
C ASN A 32 6.10 -9.47 -19.05
N TRP A 33 4.91 -8.97 -18.74
CA TRP A 33 3.77 -9.78 -18.34
C TRP A 33 3.27 -10.60 -19.52
N GLU A 34 3.61 -11.88 -19.51
CA GLU A 34 3.06 -12.84 -20.43
C GLU A 34 1.87 -13.51 -19.71
N GLU A 35 0.65 -13.26 -20.22
CA GLU A 35 -0.45 -14.20 -19.99
C GLU A 35 -0.01 -15.55 -20.54
N ARG A 36 -0.48 -16.64 -19.93
CA ARG A 36 -0.09 -18.01 -20.24
C ARG A 36 -0.62 -18.40 -21.64
N ASP A 37 -0.05 -17.85 -22.70
CA ASP A 37 -0.42 -18.04 -24.09
C ASP A 37 0.81 -18.47 -24.89
N GLU A 38 0.72 -19.63 -25.56
CA GLU A 38 1.87 -20.35 -26.15
C GLU A 38 2.46 -19.66 -27.41
N ASP A 39 1.81 -18.62 -27.93
CA ASP A 39 2.18 -17.98 -29.20
C ASP A 39 3.07 -16.74 -29.02
N ARG A 40 4.31 -17.02 -28.60
CA ARG A 40 5.41 -16.07 -28.31
C ARG A 40 5.91 -15.22 -29.50
N LYS A 41 5.13 -15.00 -30.57
CA LYS A 41 5.61 -14.36 -31.82
C LYS A 41 4.81 -13.17 -32.35
N LYS A 42 3.78 -12.70 -31.64
CA LYS A 42 3.11 -11.45 -32.00
C LYS A 42 2.99 -10.57 -30.76
N ARG A 43 4.04 -9.81 -30.47
CA ARG A 43 3.90 -8.61 -29.63
C ARG A 43 2.92 -7.72 -30.37
N ASP A 44 1.66 -7.72 -29.95
CA ASP A 44 0.61 -7.00 -30.66
C ASP A 44 0.93 -5.50 -30.59
N GLU A 45 1.25 -4.88 -31.73
CA GLU A 45 1.48 -3.44 -31.82
C GLU A 45 0.32 -2.62 -31.23
N ARG A 46 -0.89 -3.21 -31.11
CA ARG A 46 -2.01 -2.57 -30.39
C ARG A 46 -1.78 -2.52 -28.87
N ARG A 47 -1.20 -3.55 -28.25
CA ARG A 47 -0.87 -3.57 -26.81
C ARG A 47 0.22 -2.53 -26.50
N ASP A 48 1.29 -2.52 -27.29
CA ASP A 48 2.36 -1.51 -27.18
C ASP A 48 1.81 -0.09 -27.35
N ARG A 49 0.94 0.13 -28.35
CA ARG A 49 0.25 1.43 -28.54
C ARG A 49 -0.67 1.80 -27.39
N ARG A 50 -1.38 0.85 -26.79
CA ARG A 50 -2.30 1.10 -25.66
C ARG A 50 -1.55 1.49 -24.40
N ALA A 51 -0.50 0.74 -24.03
CA ALA A 51 0.35 1.07 -22.89
C ALA A 51 0.97 2.47 -23.02
N LEU A 52 1.42 2.81 -24.24
CA LEU A 52 2.07 4.09 -24.55
C LEU A 52 1.07 5.26 -24.57
N GLN A 53 -0.16 5.01 -25.07
CA GLN A 53 -1.24 6.00 -25.04
C GLN A 53 -1.72 6.27 -23.60
N ASP A 54 -1.90 5.23 -22.78
CA ASP A 54 -2.32 5.37 -21.39
C ASP A 54 -1.28 6.13 -20.56
N ALA A 55 0.02 5.80 -20.72
CA ALA A 55 1.12 6.50 -20.07
C ALA A 55 1.19 7.99 -20.46
N ARG A 56 0.91 8.33 -21.72
CA ARG A 56 0.89 9.71 -22.21
C ARG A 56 -0.31 10.49 -21.68
N LEU A 57 -1.51 9.89 -21.70
CA LEU A 57 -2.74 10.54 -21.25
C LEU A 57 -2.71 10.86 -19.75
N ALA A 58 -2.01 10.04 -18.97
CA ALA A 58 -1.90 10.22 -17.53
C ALA A 58 -0.72 11.10 -17.07
N GLY A 59 0.01 11.75 -18.00
CA GLY A 59 1.13 12.64 -17.66
C GLY A 59 2.42 11.90 -17.26
N GLY A 60 2.47 10.57 -17.43
CA GLY A 60 3.61 9.72 -17.13
C GLY A 60 4.71 9.80 -18.19
N ASN A 61 5.29 10.99 -18.43
CA ASN A 61 6.36 11.19 -19.43
C ASN A 61 7.51 10.18 -19.26
N ALA A 62 7.89 9.86 -18.02
CA ALA A 62 8.92 8.86 -17.73
C ALA A 62 8.51 7.43 -18.15
N VAL A 63 7.23 7.07 -17.97
CA VAL A 63 6.67 5.77 -18.40
C VAL A 63 6.57 5.72 -19.93
N ALA A 64 6.07 6.79 -20.56
CA ALA A 64 5.98 6.89 -22.02
C ALA A 64 7.37 6.81 -22.68
N ILE A 65 8.38 7.51 -22.16
CA ILE A 65 9.77 7.44 -22.63
C ILE A 65 10.33 6.02 -22.45
N ALA A 66 10.04 5.34 -21.33
CA ALA A 66 10.47 3.96 -21.14
C ALA A 66 9.83 3.02 -22.17
N LEU A 67 8.56 3.22 -22.52
CA LEU A 67 7.82 2.42 -23.49
C LEU A 67 8.28 2.68 -24.94
N GLU A 68 8.53 3.93 -25.34
CA GLU A 68 8.96 4.30 -26.70
C GLU A 68 10.29 3.65 -27.09
N ASN A 69 11.22 3.54 -26.15
CA ASN A 69 12.52 2.95 -26.41
C ASN A 69 12.51 1.40 -26.37
N ALA A 70 11.36 0.77 -26.06
CA ALA A 70 11.26 -0.67 -25.85
C ALA A 70 11.12 -1.52 -27.12
N GLY A 71 11.14 -0.90 -28.30
CA GLY A 71 11.11 -1.58 -29.60
C GLY A 71 12.46 -2.18 -30.05
N GLU A 72 13.59 -1.86 -29.39
CA GLU A 72 14.90 -2.10 -30.01
C GLU A 72 15.90 -2.99 -29.22
N THR A 73 15.60 -3.52 -28.02
CA THR A 73 16.65 -4.20 -27.22
C THR A 73 16.23 -5.40 -26.36
N PRO A 74 17.10 -6.43 -26.16
CA PRO A 74 16.76 -7.72 -25.54
C PRO A 74 16.86 -7.78 -24.00
N GLN A 75 17.34 -6.72 -23.33
CA GLN A 75 17.44 -6.65 -21.86
C GLN A 75 16.64 -5.44 -21.35
N ARG A 76 15.33 -5.61 -21.06
CA ARG A 76 14.42 -4.49 -20.73
C ARG A 76 13.36 -4.77 -19.66
N THR A 77 13.50 -5.82 -18.86
CA THR A 77 12.60 -6.05 -17.73
C THR A 77 12.90 -5.02 -16.65
N ALA A 78 11.91 -4.21 -16.30
CA ALA A 78 12.03 -3.30 -15.19
C ALA A 78 12.07 -4.10 -13.88
N ASP A 79 12.99 -3.76 -12.99
CA ASP A 79 13.13 -4.43 -11.71
C ASP A 79 11.99 -4.03 -10.77
N ILE A 80 11.26 -5.03 -10.26
CA ILE A 80 10.13 -4.86 -9.32
C ILE A 80 10.59 -4.65 -7.88
N HIS A 81 11.83 -5.02 -7.55
CA HIS A 81 12.37 -4.96 -6.20
C HIS A 81 13.12 -3.66 -5.91
N VAL A 82 13.06 -2.70 -6.84
CA VAL A 82 13.62 -1.36 -6.69
C VAL A 82 13.02 -0.64 -5.49
N ARG A 83 13.85 0.19 -4.87
CA ARG A 83 13.45 1.08 -3.77
C ARG A 83 13.82 2.53 -4.08
N ASN A 84 12.89 3.45 -3.83
CA ASN A 84 13.16 4.89 -3.91
C ASN A 84 13.90 5.40 -2.66
N ASN A 85 14.14 6.71 -2.56
CA ASN A 85 14.93 7.30 -1.46
C ASN A 85 14.25 7.17 -0.08
N LYS A 86 12.94 6.91 -0.03
CA LYS A 86 12.20 6.61 1.20
C LYS A 86 12.12 5.11 1.51
N GLY A 87 12.69 4.28 0.64
CA GLY A 87 12.61 2.84 0.73
C GLY A 87 11.32 2.26 0.15
N TRP A 88 10.48 3.05 -0.50
CA TRP A 88 9.23 2.54 -1.09
C TRP A 88 9.51 1.60 -2.24
N THR A 89 8.76 0.50 -2.31
CA THR A 89 8.69 -0.36 -3.49
C THR A 89 7.59 0.14 -4.43
N PRO A 90 7.56 -0.28 -5.71
CA PRO A 90 6.44 0.03 -6.59
C PRO A 90 5.08 -0.43 -6.02
N LEU A 91 5.05 -1.54 -5.27
CA LEU A 91 3.81 -2.03 -4.65
C LEU A 91 3.30 -1.05 -3.59
N MET A 92 4.19 -0.46 -2.77
CA MET A 92 3.81 0.60 -1.83
C MET A 92 3.30 1.85 -2.55
N SER A 93 3.92 2.24 -3.67
CA SER A 93 3.42 3.35 -4.50
C SER A 93 2.00 3.08 -5.01
N ALA A 94 1.69 1.87 -5.49
CA ALA A 94 0.34 1.50 -5.90
C ALA A 94 -0.65 1.52 -4.72
N ALA A 95 -0.25 0.99 -3.57
CA ALA A 95 -1.09 0.96 -2.36
C ALA A 95 -1.42 2.35 -1.83
N ALA A 96 -0.44 3.25 -1.78
CA ALA A 96 -0.60 4.65 -1.36
C ALA A 96 -1.56 5.46 -2.25
N HIS A 97 -1.86 4.97 -3.46
CA HIS A 97 -2.75 5.62 -4.43
C HIS A 97 -3.98 4.76 -4.79
N GLY A 98 -4.23 3.69 -4.01
CA GLY A 98 -5.42 2.86 -4.15
C GLY A 98 -5.48 1.99 -5.42
N GLN A 99 -4.34 1.74 -6.06
CA GLN A 99 -4.25 1.07 -7.36
C GLN A 99 -4.30 -0.45 -7.23
N GLY A 100 -5.43 -1.00 -6.79
CA GLY A 100 -5.62 -2.43 -6.49
C GLY A 100 -5.22 -3.38 -7.63
N GLU A 101 -5.59 -3.08 -8.88
CA GLU A 101 -5.21 -3.93 -10.02
C GLU A 101 -3.68 -3.96 -10.24
N VAL A 102 -3.00 -2.84 -10.02
CA VAL A 102 -1.53 -2.80 -10.11
C VAL A 102 -0.86 -3.55 -8.95
N ILE A 103 -1.44 -3.50 -7.74
CA ILE A 103 -0.96 -4.32 -6.60
C ILE A 103 -1.03 -5.80 -6.95
N TYR A 104 -2.18 -6.26 -7.46
CA TYR A 104 -2.36 -7.65 -7.88
C TYR A 104 -1.36 -8.04 -8.96
N VAL A 105 -1.14 -7.14 -9.93
CA VAL A 105 -0.13 -7.33 -10.96
C VAL A 105 1.25 -7.54 -10.31
N LEU A 106 1.75 -6.54 -9.59
CA LEU A 106 3.05 -6.60 -8.93
C LEU A 106 3.25 -7.86 -8.07
N TYR A 107 2.23 -8.26 -7.32
CA TYR A 107 2.24 -9.47 -6.50
C TYR A 107 2.46 -10.75 -7.31
N GLN A 108 1.70 -11.01 -8.37
CA GLN A 108 1.86 -12.22 -9.20
C GLN A 108 3.23 -12.28 -9.90
N LYS A 109 3.89 -11.14 -10.09
CA LYS A 109 5.28 -11.08 -10.60
C LYS A 109 6.33 -11.34 -9.53
N GLY A 110 5.94 -11.64 -8.31
CA GLY A 110 6.82 -11.97 -7.20
C GLY A 110 7.23 -10.77 -6.35
N SER A 111 6.51 -9.64 -6.43
CA SER A 111 6.78 -8.51 -5.51
C SER A 111 6.51 -8.94 -4.08
N ASP A 112 7.42 -8.58 -3.17
CA ASP A 112 7.25 -8.83 -1.75
C ASP A 112 6.18 -7.89 -1.17
N ILE A 113 5.00 -8.45 -0.92
CA ILE A 113 3.85 -7.75 -0.32
C ILE A 113 4.15 -7.29 1.11
N MET A 114 5.08 -7.96 1.81
CA MET A 114 5.53 -7.70 3.18
C MET A 114 6.77 -6.80 3.26
N ALA A 115 7.27 -6.30 2.13
CA ALA A 115 8.36 -5.35 2.14
C ALA A 115 8.00 -4.15 3.04
N GLN A 116 9.00 -3.66 3.77
CA GLN A 116 8.88 -2.51 4.67
C GLN A 116 9.77 -1.37 4.15
N ASP A 117 9.30 -0.13 4.19
CA ASP A 117 10.11 1.05 3.86
C ASP A 117 11.08 1.43 5.00
N HIS A 118 11.74 2.59 4.91
CA HIS A 118 12.70 3.01 5.94
C HIS A 118 12.09 3.25 7.32
N GLN A 119 10.77 3.43 7.43
CA GLN A 119 10.04 3.58 8.69
C GLN A 119 9.37 2.27 9.14
N GLY A 120 9.57 1.18 8.41
CA GLY A 120 8.91 -0.09 8.68
C GLY A 120 7.52 -0.21 8.05
N PHE A 121 7.05 0.78 7.30
CA PHE A 121 5.69 0.78 6.77
C PHE A 121 5.60 -0.20 5.59
N THR A 122 4.58 -1.06 5.62
CA THR A 122 4.20 -1.96 4.53
C THR A 122 3.21 -1.30 3.58
N ALA A 123 2.91 -1.95 2.46
CA ALA A 123 1.85 -1.50 1.56
C ALA A 123 0.47 -1.36 2.26
N ALA A 124 0.16 -2.21 3.24
CA ALA A 124 -1.08 -2.12 3.99
C ALA A 124 -1.18 -0.81 4.80
N HIS A 125 -0.08 -0.31 5.37
CA HIS A 125 -0.08 0.99 6.05
C HIS A 125 -0.41 2.13 5.08
N TRP A 126 0.22 2.12 3.91
CA TRP A 126 0.00 3.14 2.89
C TRP A 126 -1.42 3.11 2.30
N ALA A 127 -1.99 1.92 2.09
CA ALA A 127 -3.40 1.80 1.69
C ALA A 127 -4.36 2.26 2.79
N ALA A 128 -4.05 1.95 4.06
CA ALA A 128 -4.84 2.38 5.21
C ALA A 128 -4.80 3.90 5.40
N LEU A 129 -3.63 4.53 5.25
CA LEU A 129 -3.44 5.98 5.31
C LEU A 129 -4.26 6.73 4.25
N GLY A 130 -4.39 6.16 3.05
CA GLY A 130 -5.18 6.74 1.95
C GLY A 130 -6.68 6.40 2.00
N ASN A 131 -7.14 5.70 3.04
CA ASN A 131 -8.48 5.13 3.13
C ASN A 131 -8.85 4.26 1.90
N HIS A 132 -7.86 3.55 1.32
CA HIS A 132 -8.00 2.80 0.07
C HIS A 132 -8.44 1.36 0.33
N THR A 133 -9.71 1.19 0.66
CA THR A 133 -10.32 -0.10 1.04
C THR A 133 -10.15 -1.19 -0.02
N GLU A 134 -10.29 -0.87 -1.31
CA GLU A 134 -10.09 -1.86 -2.38
C GLU A 134 -8.63 -2.31 -2.50
N ALA A 135 -7.66 -1.43 -2.27
CA ALA A 135 -6.26 -1.81 -2.21
C ALA A 135 -5.98 -2.72 -1.00
N LEU A 136 -6.55 -2.42 0.18
CA LEU A 136 -6.45 -3.28 1.35
C LEU A 136 -7.06 -4.67 1.12
N LYS A 137 -8.22 -4.75 0.46
CA LYS A 137 -8.85 -6.03 0.08
C LYS A 137 -7.94 -6.84 -0.83
N VAL A 138 -7.36 -6.23 -1.86
CA VAL A 138 -6.42 -6.91 -2.76
C VAL A 138 -5.17 -7.37 -2.00
N ILE A 139 -4.57 -6.50 -1.17
CA ILE A 139 -3.42 -6.86 -0.33
C ILE A 139 -3.74 -8.06 0.56
N TYR A 140 -4.91 -8.06 1.22
CA TYR A 140 -5.37 -9.17 2.05
C TYR A 140 -5.60 -10.46 1.25
N GLN A 141 -6.06 -10.37 0.00
CA GLN A 141 -6.23 -11.52 -0.89
C GLN A 141 -4.90 -12.04 -1.45
N CYS A 142 -3.90 -11.18 -1.58
CA CYS A 142 -2.53 -11.48 -2.02
C CYS A 142 -1.68 -12.13 -0.90
N GLN A 143 -2.21 -13.17 -0.26
CA GLN A 143 -1.49 -14.01 0.71
C GLN A 143 -1.40 -15.44 0.18
N ASP A 144 -0.19 -15.92 -0.16
CA ASP A 144 0.04 -17.31 -0.55
C ASP A 144 0.32 -18.14 0.73
N LEU A 145 -0.46 -19.20 0.94
CA LEU A 145 -0.28 -20.27 1.95
C LEU A 145 -0.50 -19.88 3.44
N PRO A 146 -0.92 -20.86 4.29
CA PRO A 146 -1.35 -20.63 5.68
C PRO A 146 -0.24 -20.21 6.68
N LEU A 147 0.99 -20.00 6.23
CA LEU A 147 2.15 -19.64 7.06
C LEU A 147 2.61 -18.19 6.89
N THR A 148 1.92 -17.38 6.08
CA THR A 148 2.25 -15.96 5.94
C THR A 148 1.77 -15.18 7.18
N PRO A 149 2.63 -14.35 7.80
CA PRO A 149 2.18 -13.36 8.79
C PRO A 149 1.04 -12.53 8.21
N ASP A 150 0.06 -12.17 9.04
CA ASP A 150 -1.11 -11.43 8.56
C ASP A 150 -0.69 -10.11 7.89
N VAL A 151 -0.98 -10.05 6.59
CA VAL A 151 -0.47 -9.02 5.67
C VAL A 151 -1.00 -7.62 5.97
N VAL A 152 -2.09 -7.54 6.74
CA VAL A 152 -2.71 -6.29 7.20
C VAL A 152 -2.44 -5.99 8.68
N SER A 153 -1.59 -6.76 9.35
CA SER A 153 -1.30 -6.61 10.79
C SER A 153 0.18 -6.38 11.10
N LYS A 154 1.07 -6.51 10.11
CA LYS A 154 2.52 -6.30 10.30
C LYS A 154 2.79 -4.90 10.89
N PRO A 155 3.51 -4.77 12.03
CA PRO A 155 3.85 -3.47 12.59
C PRO A 155 5.05 -2.82 11.88
N SER A 156 5.09 -1.50 11.92
CA SER A 156 6.22 -0.65 11.53
C SER A 156 7.38 -0.72 12.55
N ASN A 157 8.42 0.12 12.35
CA ASN A 157 9.57 0.16 13.25
C ASN A 157 9.23 0.69 14.65
N ASN A 158 8.11 1.41 14.80
CA ASN A 158 7.64 1.95 16.08
C ASN A 158 6.39 1.23 16.62
N GLY A 159 6.15 -0.01 16.19
CA GLY A 159 5.01 -0.82 16.62
C GLY A 159 3.66 -0.44 16.00
N THR A 160 3.57 0.68 15.27
CA THR A 160 2.34 1.12 14.59
C THR A 160 1.89 0.06 13.58
N THR A 161 0.64 -0.39 13.66
CA THR A 161 0.01 -1.30 12.69
C THR A 161 -0.84 -0.51 11.67
N PRO A 162 -1.28 -1.11 10.55
CA PRO A 162 -2.21 -0.45 9.62
C PRO A 162 -3.49 0.07 10.29
N ALA A 163 -3.98 -0.60 11.35
CA ALA A 163 -5.13 -0.14 12.12
C ALA A 163 -4.83 1.15 12.90
N HIS A 164 -3.64 1.27 13.49
CA HIS A 164 -3.19 2.54 14.11
C HIS A 164 -3.15 3.66 13.06
N THR A 165 -2.60 3.39 11.87
CA THR A 165 -2.54 4.37 10.79
C THR A 165 -3.94 4.83 10.36
N ALA A 166 -4.87 3.89 10.16
CA ALA A 166 -6.25 4.25 9.81
C ALA A 166 -6.93 5.06 10.92
N ALA A 167 -6.75 4.66 12.18
CA ALA A 167 -7.32 5.34 13.34
C ALA A 167 -6.72 6.73 13.60
N GLN A 168 -5.45 6.95 13.23
CA GLN A 168 -4.77 8.24 13.39
C GLN A 168 -5.16 9.26 12.31
N HIS A 169 -5.64 8.81 11.15
CA HIS A 169 -5.85 9.66 9.96
C HIS A 169 -7.30 9.71 9.47
N ASP A 170 -8.28 9.41 10.33
CA ASP A 170 -9.72 9.46 10.02
C ASP A 170 -10.14 8.58 8.82
N CYS A 171 -9.52 7.40 8.70
CA CYS A 171 -9.74 6.50 7.58
C CYS A 171 -10.78 5.42 7.95
N SER A 172 -12.05 5.83 8.05
CA SER A 172 -13.15 4.99 8.56
C SER A 172 -13.38 3.69 7.79
N GLU A 173 -13.32 3.72 6.46
CA GLU A 173 -13.58 2.53 5.66
C GLU A 173 -12.42 1.52 5.76
N ALA A 174 -11.18 2.01 5.73
CA ALA A 174 -9.99 1.20 5.95
C ALA A 174 -10.00 0.59 7.35
N LEU A 175 -10.29 1.38 8.39
CA LEU A 175 -10.36 0.87 9.77
C LEU A 175 -11.48 -0.17 9.91
N LEU A 176 -12.65 0.07 9.33
CA LEU A 176 -13.76 -0.89 9.35
C LEU A 176 -13.41 -2.20 8.66
N PHE A 177 -12.71 -2.15 7.53
CA PHE A 177 -12.24 -3.35 6.85
C PHE A 177 -11.24 -4.14 7.71
N LEU A 178 -10.26 -3.44 8.29
CA LEU A 178 -9.27 -4.04 9.19
C LEU A 178 -9.94 -4.66 10.42
N ALA A 179 -10.87 -3.95 11.05
CA ALA A 179 -11.59 -4.40 12.24
C ALA A 179 -12.45 -5.65 11.99
N LYS A 180 -13.04 -5.77 10.79
CA LYS A 180 -13.81 -6.96 10.40
C LYS A 180 -12.93 -8.15 9.97
N THR A 181 -11.62 -7.96 9.86
CA THR A 181 -10.69 -9.01 9.46
C THR A 181 -10.28 -9.79 10.71
N ALA A 182 -10.79 -11.02 10.86
CA ALA A 182 -10.73 -11.80 12.11
C ALA A 182 -9.34 -12.08 12.71
N LYS A 183 -8.25 -11.79 11.99
CA LYS A 183 -6.87 -11.97 12.47
C LYS A 183 -6.20 -10.68 12.93
N VAL A 184 -6.83 -9.52 12.71
CA VAL A 184 -6.29 -8.23 13.09
C VAL A 184 -6.49 -8.01 14.58
N ASP A 185 -5.39 -7.81 15.29
CA ASP A 185 -5.41 -7.42 16.70
C ASP A 185 -5.64 -5.92 16.81
N LEU A 186 -6.87 -5.53 17.16
CA LEU A 186 -7.25 -4.13 17.42
C LEU A 186 -6.74 -3.60 18.76
N ASN A 187 -6.07 -4.44 19.54
CA ASN A 187 -5.49 -4.12 20.84
C ASN A 187 -3.96 -4.12 20.80
N ALA A 188 -3.36 -4.29 19.62
CA ALA A 188 -1.93 -4.17 19.44
C ALA A 188 -1.46 -2.80 19.95
N GLN A 189 -0.41 -2.80 20.76
CA GLN A 189 0.18 -1.60 21.33
C GLN A 189 1.43 -1.22 20.54
N ASP A 190 1.52 0.06 20.14
CA ASP A 190 2.74 0.61 19.53
C ASP A 190 3.79 0.99 20.59
N ASP A 191 4.91 1.61 20.20
CA ASP A 191 6.00 1.98 21.13
C ASP A 191 5.56 2.96 22.25
N SER A 192 4.45 3.69 22.06
CA SER A 192 3.84 4.54 23.09
C SER A 192 2.79 3.80 23.92
N LEU A 193 2.72 2.48 23.77
CA LEU A 193 1.67 1.62 24.31
C LEU A 193 0.25 2.02 23.86
N ASP A 194 0.15 2.83 22.80
CA ASP A 194 -1.13 3.21 22.25
C ASP A 194 -1.71 2.05 21.45
N THR A 195 -3.01 1.82 21.62
CA THR A 195 -3.81 1.03 20.69
C THR A 195 -4.36 1.93 19.57
N PRO A 196 -4.92 1.37 18.47
CA PRO A 196 -5.69 2.15 17.50
C PRO A 196 -6.78 3.02 18.16
N GLY A 197 -7.40 2.55 19.25
CA GLY A 197 -8.37 3.33 20.04
C GLY A 197 -7.77 4.61 20.61
N HIS A 198 -6.57 4.55 21.19
CA HIS A 198 -5.87 5.73 21.71
C HIS A 198 -5.58 6.74 20.60
N ARG A 199 -5.17 6.28 19.41
CA ARG A 199 -4.92 7.14 18.23
C ARG A 199 -6.19 7.86 17.78
N ALA A 200 -7.33 7.16 17.72
CA ALA A 200 -8.62 7.76 17.39
C ALA A 200 -9.10 8.75 18.46
N ALA A 201 -8.98 8.41 19.76
CA ALA A 201 -9.37 9.27 20.87
C ALA A 201 -8.55 10.57 20.92
N ARG A 202 -7.22 10.49 20.75
CA ARG A 202 -6.35 11.68 20.71
C ARG A 202 -6.67 12.63 19.56
N ASN A 203 -7.40 12.20 18.53
CA ASN A 203 -7.83 13.07 17.44
C ASN A 203 -9.34 13.37 17.46
N ASN A 204 -10.07 12.86 18.45
CA ASN A 204 -11.52 13.01 18.59
C ASN A 204 -12.32 12.44 17.41
N PHE A 205 -11.88 11.30 16.86
CA PHE A 205 -12.58 10.62 15.77
C PHE A 205 -13.64 9.66 16.31
N ILE A 206 -14.80 10.21 16.68
CA ILE A 206 -15.91 9.47 17.31
C ILE A 206 -16.39 8.28 16.45
N GLU A 207 -16.48 8.46 15.13
CA GLU A 207 -16.90 7.37 14.23
C GLU A 207 -15.92 6.18 14.27
N LEU A 208 -14.62 6.46 14.31
CA LEU A 208 -13.59 5.40 14.42
C LEU A 208 -13.65 4.69 15.77
N LEU A 209 -13.91 5.42 16.85
CA LEU A 209 -14.11 4.84 18.18
C LEU A 209 -15.33 3.91 18.21
N ASP A 210 -16.42 4.28 17.54
CA ASP A 210 -17.60 3.42 17.40
C ASP A 210 -17.29 2.17 16.56
N VAL A 211 -16.54 2.30 15.47
CA VAL A 211 -16.07 1.14 14.69
C VAL A 211 -15.25 0.21 15.57
N LEU A 212 -14.27 0.71 16.31
CA LEU A 212 -13.42 -0.11 17.18
C LEU A 212 -14.25 -0.80 18.28
N ARG A 213 -15.13 -0.07 18.94
CA ARG A 213 -16.00 -0.60 20.01
C ARG A 213 -16.95 -1.69 19.49
N GLN A 214 -17.51 -1.51 18.30
CA GLN A 214 -18.39 -2.51 17.67
C GLN A 214 -17.66 -3.78 17.22
N ASN A 215 -16.32 -3.73 17.09
CA ASN A 215 -15.48 -4.87 16.72
C ASN A 215 -14.61 -5.32 17.91
N GLU A 216 -15.10 -5.15 19.14
CA GLU A 216 -14.52 -5.74 20.35
C GLU A 216 -13.11 -5.24 20.72
N ALA A 217 -12.74 -4.03 20.29
CA ALA A 217 -11.52 -3.38 20.77
C ALA A 217 -11.63 -3.07 22.28
N ASP A 218 -10.57 -3.35 23.03
CA ASP A 218 -10.48 -3.15 24.46
C ASP A 218 -10.05 -1.72 24.78
N PHE A 219 -10.97 -0.94 25.33
CA PHE A 219 -10.75 0.45 25.71
C PHE A 219 -10.21 0.59 27.14
N THR A 220 -9.98 -0.52 27.85
CA THR A 220 -9.43 -0.54 29.21
C THR A 220 -7.91 -0.68 29.25
N ILE A 221 -7.27 -0.91 28.10
CA ILE A 221 -5.82 -0.94 27.98
C ILE A 221 -5.27 0.47 28.22
N GLU A 222 -4.27 0.57 29.09
CA GLU A 222 -3.54 1.81 29.40
C GLU A 222 -2.35 1.97 28.44
N ASN A 223 -2.08 3.21 28.03
CA ASN A 223 -0.88 3.57 27.28
C ASN A 223 0.30 3.89 28.22
N ILE A 224 1.38 4.48 27.67
CA ILE A 224 2.59 4.81 28.44
C ILE A 224 2.38 5.92 29.48
N ASP A 225 1.31 6.70 29.34
CA ASP A 225 0.93 7.80 30.23
C ASP A 225 -0.11 7.34 31.29
N ASP A 226 -0.37 6.03 31.39
CA ASP A 226 -1.41 5.41 32.23
C ASP A 226 -2.85 5.84 31.85
N ASP A 227 -3.05 6.40 30.64
CA ASP A 227 -4.36 6.81 30.15
C ASP A 227 -5.04 5.66 29.39
N THR A 228 -6.32 5.41 29.67
CA THR A 228 -7.18 4.58 28.81
C THR A 228 -7.78 5.39 27.66
N VAL A 229 -8.41 4.71 26.70
CA VAL A 229 -9.11 5.37 25.59
C VAL A 229 -10.22 6.31 26.12
N GLU A 230 -10.94 5.90 27.15
CA GLU A 230 -12.01 6.70 27.75
C GLU A 230 -11.48 7.91 28.54
N ASP A 231 -10.32 7.79 29.19
CA ASP A 231 -9.68 8.92 29.89
C ASP A 231 -9.32 10.04 28.90
N ILE A 232 -8.73 9.67 27.75
CA ILE A 232 -8.39 10.63 26.68
C ILE A 232 -9.64 11.32 26.12
N ILE A 233 -10.75 10.59 25.94
CA ILE A 233 -12.02 11.17 25.47
C ILE A 233 -12.57 12.18 26.49
N GLN A 234 -12.53 11.83 27.78
CA GLN A 234 -13.05 12.67 28.86
C GLN A 234 -12.24 13.95 29.03
N ASP A 235 -10.91 13.86 29.04
CA ASP A 235 -10.02 15.03 29.17
C ASP A 235 -10.27 16.06 28.04
N LYS A 236 -10.42 15.58 26.79
CA LYS A 236 -10.76 16.46 25.67
C LYS A 236 -12.13 17.10 25.76
N SER A 237 -13.12 16.38 26.30
CA SER A 237 -14.47 16.89 26.45
C SER A 237 -14.56 18.04 27.47
N ALA A 238 -13.60 18.14 28.39
CA ALA A 238 -13.52 19.20 29.40
C ALA A 238 -12.96 20.53 28.88
N HIS A 239 -12.39 20.55 27.67
CA HIS A 239 -11.72 21.73 27.09
C HIS A 239 -12.54 22.47 26.00
N TYR A 240 -13.80 22.08 25.78
CA TYR A 240 -14.76 22.73 24.87
C TYR A 240 -15.95 23.32 25.63
#